data_AF-A0A832U9B7-F1
#
_entry.id   AF-A0A832U9B7-F1
#
_cell.length_a   1.000
_cell.length_b   1.000
_cell.length_c   1.000
_cell.angle_alpha   90.00
_cell.angle_beta   90.00
_cell.angle_gamma   90.00
#
_symmetry.space_group_name_H-M   'P 1'
#
loop_
_entity.id
_entity.type
_entity.pdbx_description
1 polymer ?
#
loop_
_entity_poly.entity_id
_entity_poly.type
_entity_poly.pdbx_seq_one_letter_code
_entity_poly.pdbx_strand_id
1 'polypeptide(L)'
;MQSDIVLRHKNSLIQHGHYNNRVYLMKIAPGDCQDIIRYADDLAQKEGYTKIFAKVPASRQAIFSTAGYTVEATVPFFYQGEPAVFMAKYGDPARATLHDAKELADVLSEVSGYAGERSSHEIPEGFSLVHASTEDAPDIASLYRRVFETYPFPV
;
A
#
# COMPACT_ATOMS: atom_id res chain seq x y z
N MET A 1 -15.64 -5.29 12.81
CA MET A 1 -14.38 -4.52 12.95
C MET A 1 -14.56 -3.22 12.20
N GLN A 2 -14.14 -2.09 12.77
CA GLN A 2 -14.17 -0.81 12.06
C GLN A 2 -13.01 -0.79 11.06
N SER A 3 -13.30 -0.60 9.77
CA SER A 3 -12.27 -0.43 8.75
C SER A 3 -11.51 0.87 9.00
N ASP A 4 -10.30 0.96 8.46
CA ASP A 4 -9.61 2.24 8.37
C ASP A 4 -10.46 3.27 7.61
N ILE A 5 -10.19 4.55 7.84
CA ILE A 5 -10.86 5.66 7.15
C ILE A 5 -9.88 6.35 6.21
N VAL A 6 -10.41 6.91 5.12
CA VAL A 6 -9.67 7.76 4.18
C VAL A 6 -10.15 9.19 4.33
N LEU A 7 -9.22 10.12 4.53
CA LEU A 7 -9.50 11.55 4.63
C LEU A 7 -8.53 12.38 3.80
N ARG A 8 -8.93 13.61 3.52
CA ARG A 8 -8.05 14.62 2.92
C ARG A 8 -7.50 15.51 4.00
N HIS A 9 -6.19 15.72 3.97
CA HIS A 9 -5.52 16.80 4.70
C HIS A 9 -4.97 17.76 3.67
N LYS A 10 -5.58 18.94 3.57
CA LYS A 10 -5.39 19.88 2.46
C LYS A 10 -5.56 19.17 1.10
N ASN A 11 -4.52 19.14 0.28
CA ASN A 11 -4.53 18.54 -1.05
C ASN A 11 -3.96 17.11 -1.06
N SER A 12 -3.57 16.60 0.10
CA SER A 12 -3.01 15.26 0.28
C SER A 12 -4.07 14.28 0.80
N LEU A 13 -3.86 12.99 0.55
CA LEU A 13 -4.79 11.92 0.92
C LEU A 13 -4.12 10.95 1.90
N ILE A 14 -4.75 10.75 3.05
CA ILE A 14 -4.30 9.85 4.10
C ILE A 14 -5.37 8.79 4.38
N GLN A 15 -4.92 7.57 4.64
CA GLN A 15 -5.71 6.52 5.26
C GLN A 15 -5.17 6.26 6.67
N HIS A 16 -6.03 6.08 7.67
CA HIS A 16 -5.59 5.61 8.98
C HIS A 16 -6.68 4.85 9.73
N GLY A 17 -6.28 4.05 10.71
CA GLY A 17 -7.20 3.33 11.57
C GLY A 17 -6.53 2.21 12.34
N HIS A 18 -7.25 1.67 13.33
CA HIS A 18 -6.75 0.59 14.18
C HIS A 18 -6.74 -0.77 13.50
N TYR A 19 -7.41 -0.92 12.35
CA TYR A 19 -7.39 -2.17 11.61
C TYR A 19 -5.98 -2.48 11.10
N ASN A 20 -5.31 -1.50 10.47
CA ASN A 20 -3.89 -1.63 10.08
C ASN A 20 -2.91 -1.05 11.11
N ASN A 21 -3.44 -0.37 12.13
CA ASN A 21 -2.70 0.31 13.18
C ASN A 21 -1.60 1.24 12.63
N ARG A 22 -1.94 2.03 11.59
CA ARG A 22 -0.99 2.90 10.90
C ARG A 22 -1.65 4.14 10.31
N VAL A 23 -0.83 5.16 10.06
CA VAL A 23 -1.13 6.23 9.10
C VAL A 23 -0.52 5.85 7.75
N TYR A 24 -1.27 5.98 6.66
CA TYR A 24 -0.79 5.79 5.29
C TYR A 24 -1.03 7.04 4.45
N LEU A 25 0.05 7.76 4.13
CA LEU A 25 0.05 8.84 3.14
C LEU A 25 0.00 8.24 1.73
N MET A 26 -1.22 8.19 1.18
CA MET A 26 -1.52 7.58 -0.12
C MET A 26 -1.14 8.47 -1.29
N LYS A 27 -1.39 9.78 -1.16
CA LYS A 27 -1.10 10.80 -2.17
C LYS A 27 -0.62 12.07 -1.49
N ILE A 28 0.52 12.59 -1.95
CA ILE A 28 1.11 13.83 -1.46
C ILE A 28 0.98 14.93 -2.50
N ALA A 29 0.51 16.11 -2.09
CA ALA A 29 0.57 17.30 -2.91
C ALA A 29 1.92 18.02 -2.71
N PRO A 30 2.52 18.61 -3.77
CA PRO A 30 3.81 19.31 -3.67
C PRO A 30 3.89 20.36 -2.55
N GLY A 31 2.81 21.11 -2.32
CA GLY A 31 2.77 22.19 -1.33
C GLY A 31 2.57 21.74 0.11
N ASP A 32 2.27 20.47 0.35
CA ASP A 32 1.85 19.98 1.67
C ASP A 32 2.99 19.27 2.44
N CYS A 33 4.17 19.07 1.85
CA CYS A 33 5.19 18.15 2.37
C CYS A 33 5.56 18.32 3.85
N GLN A 34 5.85 19.55 4.32
CA GLN A 34 6.20 19.78 5.72
C GLN A 34 5.02 19.58 6.66
N ASP A 35 3.85 20.03 6.22
CA ASP A 35 2.64 20.04 7.01
C ASP A 35 2.03 18.64 7.15
N ILE A 36 2.07 17.84 6.09
CA ILE A 36 1.57 16.46 6.09
C ILE A 36 2.44 15.53 6.95
N ILE A 37 3.74 15.77 7.00
CA ILE A 37 4.66 15.03 7.89
C ILE A 37 4.28 15.29 9.34
N ARG A 38 4.13 16.58 9.72
CA ARG A 38 3.72 16.96 11.08
C ARG A 38 2.34 16.39 11.43
N TYR A 39 1.39 16.54 10.53
CA TYR A 39 0.03 16.01 10.72
C TYR A 39 0.03 14.49 10.92
N ALA A 40 0.81 13.75 10.13
CA ALA A 40 0.90 12.29 10.26
C ALA A 40 1.55 11.87 11.59
N ASP A 41 2.59 12.59 12.03
CA ASP A 41 3.23 12.36 13.33
C ASP A 41 2.25 12.63 14.49
N ASP A 42 1.58 13.78 14.47
CA ASP A 42 0.59 14.16 15.50
C ASP A 42 -0.58 13.15 15.54
N LEU A 43 -1.06 12.72 14.36
CA LEU A 43 -2.13 11.74 14.24
C LEU A 43 -1.72 10.37 14.78
N ALA A 44 -0.51 9.92 14.44
CA ALA A 44 0.02 8.65 14.95
C ALA A 44 0.18 8.68 16.48
N GLN A 45 0.68 9.79 17.03
CA GLN A 45 0.81 9.94 18.47
C GLN A 45 -0.56 9.99 19.17
N LYS A 46 -1.50 10.78 18.65
CA LYS A 46 -2.82 10.98 19.24
C LYS A 46 -3.63 9.69 19.28
N GLU A 47 -3.64 8.94 18.19
CA GLU A 47 -4.43 7.72 18.05
C GLU A 47 -3.65 6.46 18.46
N GLY A 48 -2.37 6.59 18.85
CA GLY A 48 -1.54 5.46 19.29
C GLY A 48 -1.15 4.50 18.16
N TYR A 49 -1.01 4.98 16.93
CA TYR A 49 -0.58 4.16 15.81
C TYR A 49 0.90 3.81 15.86
N THR A 50 1.22 2.60 15.42
CA THR A 50 2.57 2.02 15.55
C THR A 50 3.46 2.24 14.32
N LYS A 51 2.89 2.71 13.21
CA LYS A 51 3.61 2.96 11.96
C LYS A 51 3.01 4.14 11.20
N ILE A 52 3.87 4.90 10.55
CA ILE A 52 3.50 5.79 9.45
C ILE A 52 4.13 5.22 8.18
N PHE A 53 3.35 5.15 7.13
CA PHE A 53 3.75 4.67 5.81
C PHE A 53 3.43 5.75 4.78
N ALA A 54 4.32 6.01 3.85
CA ALA A 54 4.19 7.11 2.90
C ALA A 54 4.63 6.66 1.51
N LYS A 55 3.79 6.91 0.51
CA LYS A 55 4.16 6.77 -0.90
C LYS A 55 4.42 8.15 -1.48
N VAL A 56 5.70 8.45 -1.76
CA VAL A 56 6.13 9.77 -2.20
C VAL A 56 6.94 9.69 -3.49
N PRO A 57 6.90 10.70 -4.36
CA PRO A 57 7.86 10.82 -5.45
C PRO A 57 9.31 10.94 -4.92
N ALA A 58 10.28 10.38 -5.64
CA ALA A 58 11.70 10.37 -5.26
C ALA A 58 12.27 11.77 -4.93
N SER A 59 11.83 12.81 -5.63
CA SER A 59 12.14 14.23 -5.39
C SER A 59 11.82 14.71 -3.97
N ARG A 60 10.92 14.01 -3.26
CA ARG A 60 10.52 14.34 -1.89
C ARG A 60 11.13 13.40 -0.86
N GLN A 61 11.92 12.40 -1.25
CA GLN A 61 12.51 11.45 -0.32
C GLN A 61 13.33 12.18 0.77
N ALA A 62 14.14 13.16 0.39
CA ALA A 62 15.04 13.85 1.32
C ALA A 62 14.31 14.52 2.50
N ILE A 63 13.17 15.16 2.27
CA ILE A 63 12.41 15.81 3.36
C ILE A 63 11.81 14.78 4.33
N PHE A 64 11.39 13.62 3.84
CA PHE A 64 10.91 12.53 4.67
C PHE A 64 12.07 11.85 5.44
N SER A 65 13.22 11.65 4.81
CA SER A 65 14.41 11.13 5.49
C SER A 65 14.85 12.03 6.65
N THR A 66 14.86 13.35 6.46
CA THR A 66 15.16 14.32 7.54
C THR A 66 14.14 14.24 8.68
N ALA A 67 12.90 13.83 8.40
CA ALA A 67 11.85 13.63 9.39
C ALA A 67 11.88 12.24 10.08
N GLY A 68 12.91 11.44 9.83
CA GLY A 68 13.12 10.13 10.45
C GLY A 68 12.44 8.97 9.74
N TYR A 69 12.03 9.14 8.47
CA TYR A 69 11.50 8.05 7.66
C TYR A 69 12.62 7.27 6.97
N THR A 70 12.46 5.95 6.89
CA THR A 70 13.35 5.01 6.18
C THR A 70 12.68 4.49 4.92
N VAL A 71 13.45 4.25 3.86
CA VAL A 71 12.94 3.64 2.63
C VAL A 71 12.64 2.16 2.85
N GLU A 72 11.45 1.70 2.45
CA GLU A 72 11.07 0.28 2.41
C GLU A 72 11.13 -0.30 1.00
N ALA A 73 10.71 0.47 0.00
CA ALA A 73 10.68 0.03 -1.38
C ALA A 73 10.73 1.20 -2.36
N THR A 74 11.19 0.93 -3.58
CA THR A 74 11.17 1.88 -4.69
C THR A 74 10.52 1.23 -5.90
N VAL A 75 9.55 1.90 -6.50
CA VAL A 75 8.90 1.49 -7.73
C VAL A 75 9.32 2.43 -8.85
N PRO A 76 10.08 1.95 -9.85
CA PRO A 76 10.53 2.78 -10.96
C PRO A 76 9.35 3.21 -11.85
N PHE A 77 9.49 4.35 -12.53
CA PHE A 77 8.55 4.87 -13.54
C PHE A 77 7.10 5.11 -13.07
N PHE A 78 6.88 5.35 -11.78
CA PHE A 78 5.53 5.45 -11.21
C PHE A 78 4.84 6.81 -11.48
N TYR A 79 5.51 7.92 -11.16
CA TYR A 79 4.98 9.28 -11.27
C TYR A 79 5.43 9.90 -12.60
N GLN A 80 4.79 9.51 -13.71
CA GLN A 80 5.15 10.00 -15.06
C GLN A 80 6.66 9.84 -15.36
N GLY A 81 7.24 8.71 -14.95
CA GLY A 81 8.67 8.41 -15.09
C GLY A 81 9.49 8.60 -13.82
N GLU A 82 9.06 9.45 -12.88
CA GLU A 82 9.71 9.58 -11.58
C GLU A 82 9.40 8.37 -10.67
N PRO A 83 10.40 7.78 -9.98
CA PRO A 83 10.13 6.67 -9.06
C PRO A 83 9.22 7.06 -7.90
N ALA A 84 8.36 6.13 -7.48
CA ALA A 84 7.70 6.19 -6.19
C ALA A 84 8.59 5.53 -5.14
N VAL A 85 8.83 6.22 -4.04
CA VAL A 85 9.53 5.70 -2.88
C VAL A 85 8.51 5.48 -1.77
N PHE A 86 8.41 4.23 -1.32
CA PHE A 86 7.68 3.87 -0.13
C PHE A 86 8.59 4.05 1.07
N MET A 87 8.18 4.92 1.98
CA MET A 87 8.94 5.27 3.18
C MET A 87 8.10 5.03 4.42
N ALA A 88 8.75 4.72 5.53
CA ALA A 88 8.07 4.48 6.79
C ALA A 88 8.80 5.06 7.99
N LYS A 89 8.02 5.34 9.03
CA LYS A 89 8.49 5.71 10.35
C LYS A 89 7.80 4.80 11.36
N TYR A 90 8.57 4.25 12.29
CA TYR A 90 8.12 3.18 13.17
C TYR A 90 8.00 3.71 14.60
N GLY A 91 6.76 3.78 15.11
CA GLY A 91 6.50 4.00 16.53
C GLY A 91 6.77 2.73 17.35
N ASP A 92 6.62 1.56 16.72
CA ASP A 92 7.02 0.26 17.25
C ASP A 92 8.15 -0.33 16.38
N PRO A 93 9.38 -0.50 16.93
CA PRO A 93 10.50 -1.09 16.21
C PRO A 93 10.24 -2.51 15.68
N ALA A 94 9.37 -3.30 16.32
CA ALA A 94 9.04 -4.64 15.84
C ALA A 94 8.43 -4.61 14.42
N ARG A 95 7.72 -3.52 14.08
CA ARG A 95 7.14 -3.35 12.75
C ARG A 95 8.14 -3.10 11.63
N ALA A 96 9.39 -2.77 11.97
CA ALA A 96 10.49 -2.65 11.02
C ALA A 96 11.17 -3.98 10.74
N THR A 97 10.87 -5.02 11.53
CA THR A 97 11.48 -6.34 11.41
C THR A 97 10.59 -7.29 10.64
N LEU A 98 11.23 -8.22 9.93
CA LEU A 98 10.54 -9.31 9.27
C LEU A 98 10.06 -10.28 10.35
N HIS A 99 8.75 -10.40 10.53
CA HIS A 99 8.16 -11.18 11.63
C HIS A 99 8.41 -12.69 11.50
N ASP A 100 8.42 -13.22 10.27
CA ASP A 100 8.69 -14.64 10.02
C ASP A 100 9.58 -14.83 8.78
N ALA A 101 10.89 -14.81 9.02
CA ALA A 101 11.89 -15.03 7.98
C ALA A 101 11.84 -16.45 7.41
N LYS A 102 11.33 -17.41 8.19
CA LYS A 102 11.21 -18.80 7.74
C LYS A 102 10.02 -18.92 6.79
N GLU A 103 8.85 -18.40 7.15
CA GLU A 103 7.68 -18.37 6.28
C GLU A 103 8.00 -17.68 4.94
N LEU A 104 8.72 -16.54 4.98
CA LEU A 104 9.15 -15.89 3.75
C LEU A 104 10.08 -16.78 2.91
N ALA A 105 11.04 -17.47 3.55
CA ALA A 105 11.94 -18.38 2.85
C ALA A 105 11.20 -19.58 2.25
N ASP A 106 10.22 -20.13 2.98
CA ASP A 106 9.39 -21.24 2.54
C ASP A 106 8.54 -20.82 1.32
N VAL A 107 7.87 -19.67 1.37
CA VAL A 107 7.11 -19.09 0.25
C VAL A 107 8.01 -18.84 -0.96
N LEU A 108 9.20 -18.26 -0.76
CA LEU A 108 10.14 -18.01 -1.86
C LEU A 108 10.66 -19.31 -2.48
N SER A 109 10.88 -20.34 -1.66
CA SER A 109 11.30 -21.67 -2.12
C SER A 109 10.22 -22.33 -2.96
N GLU A 110 8.97 -22.29 -2.51
CA GLU A 110 7.82 -22.82 -3.25
C GLU A 110 7.65 -22.09 -4.60
N VAL A 111 7.59 -20.76 -4.59
CA VAL A 111 7.42 -19.95 -5.81
C VAL A 111 8.56 -20.19 -6.81
N SER A 112 9.79 -20.32 -6.33
CA SER A 112 10.94 -20.62 -7.19
C SER A 112 10.86 -22.02 -7.82
N GLY A 113 10.23 -22.98 -7.14
CA GLY A 113 9.95 -24.31 -7.68
C GLY A 113 9.01 -24.28 -8.89
N TYR A 114 8.12 -23.30 -8.96
CA TYR A 114 7.22 -23.08 -10.10
C TYR A 114 7.85 -22.29 -11.26
N ALA A 115 9.10 -21.83 -11.13
CA ALA A 115 9.77 -21.05 -12.16
C ALA A 115 10.01 -21.88 -13.43
N GLY A 116 9.13 -21.72 -14.42
CA GLY A 116 9.19 -22.44 -15.70
C GLY A 116 8.07 -23.46 -15.91
N GLU A 117 7.26 -23.75 -14.88
CA GLU A 117 6.05 -24.55 -15.03
C GLU A 117 4.96 -23.72 -15.70
N ARG A 118 4.81 -23.88 -17.02
CA ARG A 118 3.59 -23.45 -17.73
C ARG A 118 2.64 -24.64 -17.80
N SER A 119 1.95 -24.93 -16.71
CA SER A 119 0.81 -25.85 -16.76
C SER A 119 -0.33 -25.15 -17.50
N SER A 120 -0.62 -25.62 -18.71
CA SER A 120 -1.85 -25.25 -19.41
C SER A 120 -3.01 -25.86 -18.64
N HIS A 121 -3.69 -25.02 -17.84
CA HIS A 121 -4.94 -25.43 -17.22
C HIS A 121 -6.03 -25.30 -18.28
N GLU A 122 -6.75 -26.39 -18.53
CA GLU A 122 -7.95 -26.32 -19.36
C GLU A 122 -9.01 -25.50 -18.62
N ILE A 123 -9.69 -24.63 -19.36
CA ILE A 123 -10.79 -23.85 -18.82
C ILE A 123 -11.93 -24.84 -18.55
N PRO A 124 -12.50 -24.89 -17.32
CA PRO A 124 -13.61 -25.77 -17.02
C PRO A 124 -14.78 -25.57 -17.98
N GLU A 125 -15.52 -26.64 -18.27
CA GLU A 125 -16.68 -26.59 -19.15
C GLU A 125 -17.70 -25.54 -18.65
N GLY A 126 -18.22 -24.73 -19.56
CA GLY A 126 -19.14 -23.63 -19.24
C GLY A 126 -18.47 -22.30 -18.88
N PHE A 127 -17.14 -22.23 -18.82
CA PHE A 127 -16.39 -20.99 -18.61
C PHE A 127 -15.60 -20.59 -19.86
N SER A 128 -15.35 -19.29 -19.99
CA SER A 128 -14.45 -18.72 -21.01
C SER A 128 -13.50 -17.72 -20.35
N LEU A 129 -12.30 -17.59 -20.91
CA LEU A 129 -11.31 -16.61 -20.48
C LEU A 129 -11.21 -15.54 -21.56
N VAL A 130 -11.51 -14.30 -21.20
CA VAL A 130 -11.54 -13.15 -22.11
C VAL A 130 -10.76 -11.98 -21.52
N HIS A 131 -10.27 -11.09 -22.38
CA HIS A 131 -9.76 -9.81 -21.95
C HIS A 131 -10.93 -8.94 -21.48
N ALA A 132 -10.85 -8.42 -20.26
CA ALA A 132 -11.83 -7.49 -19.75
C ALA A 132 -11.83 -6.21 -20.58
N SER A 133 -13.03 -5.68 -20.85
CA SER A 133 -13.25 -4.41 -21.52
C SER A 133 -13.83 -3.37 -20.55
N THR A 134 -14.07 -2.15 -21.06
CA THR A 134 -14.66 -1.07 -20.25
C THR A 134 -16.07 -1.38 -19.77
N GLU A 135 -16.79 -2.24 -20.50
CA GLU A 135 -18.15 -2.65 -20.19
C GLU A 135 -18.23 -3.57 -18.97
N ASP A 136 -17.15 -4.31 -18.67
CA ASP A 136 -17.07 -5.23 -17.52
C ASP A 136 -16.80 -4.50 -16.20
N ALA A 137 -16.42 -3.22 -16.25
CA ALA A 137 -16.00 -2.46 -15.07
C ALA A 137 -17.04 -2.45 -13.92
N PRO A 138 -18.36 -2.30 -14.16
CA PRO A 138 -19.36 -2.36 -13.09
C PRO A 138 -19.43 -3.71 -12.38
N ASP A 139 -19.30 -4.82 -13.12
CA ASP A 139 -19.38 -6.18 -12.58
C ASP A 139 -18.13 -6.52 -11.77
N ILE A 140 -16.95 -6.16 -12.29
CA ILE A 140 -15.67 -6.30 -11.57
C ILE A 140 -15.69 -5.47 -10.27
N ALA A 141 -16.16 -4.22 -10.34
CA ALA A 141 -16.27 -3.36 -9.15
C ALA A 141 -17.25 -3.94 -8.11
N SER A 142 -18.34 -4.57 -8.56
CA SER A 142 -19.31 -5.24 -7.69
C SER A 142 -18.70 -6.47 -7.01
N LEU A 143 -17.94 -7.28 -7.75
CA LEU A 143 -17.19 -8.41 -7.20
C LEU A 143 -16.18 -7.94 -6.15
N TYR A 144 -15.39 -6.92 -6.46
CA TYR A 144 -14.37 -6.40 -5.53
C TYR A 144 -14.99 -5.84 -4.26
N ARG A 145 -16.14 -5.16 -4.34
CA ARG A 145 -16.87 -4.70 -3.16
C ARG A 145 -17.27 -5.86 -2.23
N ARG A 146 -17.62 -7.02 -2.80
CA ARG A 146 -17.99 -8.21 -2.03
C ARG A 146 -16.78 -8.94 -1.45
N VAL A 147 -15.66 -8.97 -2.18
CA VAL A 147 -14.46 -9.73 -1.76
C VAL A 147 -13.56 -8.91 -0.82
N PHE A 148 -13.53 -7.59 -0.96
CA PHE A 148 -12.70 -6.69 -0.16
C PHE A 148 -13.53 -5.84 0.81
N GLU A 149 -14.32 -6.48 1.68
CA GLU A 149 -15.26 -5.82 2.60
C GLU A 149 -14.60 -4.77 3.52
N THR A 150 -13.33 -4.97 3.89
CA THR A 150 -12.61 -4.11 4.83
C THR A 150 -11.77 -3.01 4.17
N TYR A 151 -11.71 -2.95 2.84
CA TYR A 151 -10.94 -1.93 2.12
C TYR A 151 -11.74 -0.63 2.00
N PRO A 152 -11.23 0.51 2.51
CA PRO A 152 -11.98 1.76 2.54
C PRO A 152 -11.90 2.57 1.25
N PHE A 153 -11.40 1.98 0.15
CA PHE A 153 -11.31 2.59 -1.17
C PHE A 153 -11.44 1.51 -2.27
N PRO A 154 -11.85 1.88 -3.50
CA PRO A 154 -11.93 0.93 -4.60
C PRO A 154 -10.58 0.25 -4.87
N VAL A 155 -10.62 -1.08 -5.01
CA VAL A 155 -9.48 -1.91 -5.46
C VAL A 155 -9.45 -1.93 -6.99
#